data_AF-A0AAW0F5D5-F1
#
_entry.id   AF-A0AAW0F5D5-F1
#
_cell.length_a   1.000
_cell.length_b   1.000
_cell.length_c   1.000
_cell.angle_alpha   90.00
_cell.angle_beta   90.00
_cell.angle_gamma   90.00
#
_symmetry.space_group_name_H-M   'P 1'
#
loop_
_entity.id
_entity.type
_entity.pdbx_description
1 polymer ?
#
loop_
_entity_poly.entity_id
_entity_poly.type
_entity_poly.pdbx_seq_one_letter_code
_entity_poly.pdbx_strand_id
1 'polypeptide(L)'
;MASHSTSAGGADGPSGVSGSNAPTPGPMNVLEPYKRAGQRPPASSSGATAAPPLPPPAAAAPVQRLPQPLRTGDGYGAVAAPATDGAEGRGDHEYAEDSALDDAQRSYESTAAAPVDRPRDEVFDAVERRARVALESIATRDEEMEPNMGDHVEVLQSYRTACQARAMYREAYLVQQVLRNLRLEEESRHVRGITEQQMEERRLLEEAHREEFREFHHSWNARIDAFEEEQLEAELALLERQNDELIRFEEEMRDFQPRLLKYSRSLLESRLRQQTLARQRDYVGAQAQKVQADAIEVADMERFETARMGLFERREYAMRHRHQQELYALRTKVESRRLYLERYRKQELDMLLQRYINIRRSMESQQNIVRNKTGTLLLKHACNMKTDNSGTAVLVESAGSGAFGTVVQRRQADELRASQSQGDRTSAIDFY
;
A
#
# COMPACT_ATOMS: atom_id res chain seq x y z
N MET A 1 -35.43 -71.85 3.07
CA MET A 1 -35.79 -72.63 4.28
C MET A 1 -34.71 -72.33 5.31
N ALA A 2 -34.88 -71.70 6.47
CA ALA A 2 -35.97 -71.07 7.21
C ALA A 2 -35.34 -69.82 7.90
N SER A 3 -35.93 -68.62 7.84
CA SER A 3 -36.89 -68.07 8.81
C SER A 3 -36.39 -68.08 10.26
N HIS A 4 -36.10 -66.92 10.85
CA HIS A 4 -36.72 -66.45 12.10
C HIS A 4 -36.43 -64.97 12.35
N SER A 5 -37.42 -64.33 12.96
CA SER A 5 -37.71 -62.90 13.02
C SER A 5 -37.88 -62.50 14.49
N THR A 6 -37.95 -61.17 14.75
CA THR A 6 -38.55 -60.47 15.93
C THR A 6 -37.82 -60.66 17.28
N SER A 7 -37.68 -59.69 18.20
CA SER A 7 -38.54 -58.62 18.75
C SER A 7 -37.65 -57.68 19.61
N ALA A 8 -37.62 -56.35 19.46
CA ALA A 8 -38.43 -55.30 20.13
C ALA A 8 -38.46 -55.28 21.69
N GLY A 9 -38.13 -54.11 22.27
CA GLY A 9 -38.87 -53.54 23.43
C GLY A 9 -38.11 -52.93 24.64
N GLY A 10 -38.35 -51.63 24.90
CA GLY A 10 -38.37 -50.98 26.25
C GLY A 10 -37.07 -50.32 26.73
N ALA A 11 -36.90 -48.99 26.89
CA ALA A 11 -37.63 -47.90 27.57
C ALA A 11 -37.14 -47.58 29.00
N ASP A 12 -36.95 -46.27 29.22
CA ASP A 12 -36.89 -45.47 30.47
C ASP A 12 -35.60 -45.36 31.32
N GLY A 13 -35.21 -44.09 31.57
CA GLY A 13 -34.12 -43.62 32.46
C GLY A 13 -34.54 -43.57 33.94
N PRO A 14 -34.18 -42.56 34.76
CA PRO A 14 -33.22 -41.45 34.62
C PRO A 14 -32.24 -41.36 35.83
N SER A 15 -31.52 -40.22 35.95
CA SER A 15 -30.99 -39.60 37.19
C SER A 15 -29.46 -39.61 37.38
N GLY A 16 -28.86 -38.42 37.22
CA GLY A 16 -28.36 -37.65 38.37
C GLY A 16 -26.93 -37.89 38.90
N VAL A 17 -26.24 -36.74 39.03
CA VAL A 17 -25.34 -36.34 40.12
C VAL A 17 -23.82 -36.52 39.91
N SER A 18 -23.11 -35.44 40.29
CA SER A 18 -21.67 -35.30 40.57
C SER A 18 -20.82 -34.95 39.34
N GLY A 19 -20.18 -33.78 39.26
CA GLY A 19 -19.52 -33.01 40.30
C GLY A 19 -18.02 -33.15 40.11
N SER A 20 -17.36 -32.15 39.54
CA SER A 20 -15.92 -31.91 39.74
C SER A 20 -15.54 -30.52 39.22
N ASN A 21 -15.53 -29.58 40.16
CA ASN A 21 -14.70 -28.39 40.08
C ASN A 21 -13.22 -28.84 40.10
N ALA A 22 -12.50 -28.63 39.01
CA ALA A 22 -11.04 -28.73 39.00
C ALA A 22 -10.45 -27.33 39.30
N PRO A 23 -9.58 -27.19 40.32
CA PRO A 23 -8.91 -25.93 40.59
C PRO A 23 -7.72 -25.73 39.65
N THR A 24 -7.66 -24.54 39.07
CA THR A 24 -6.52 -23.99 38.33
C THR A 24 -5.26 -23.99 39.22
N PRO A 25 -4.13 -24.59 38.80
CA PRO A 25 -2.86 -24.36 39.47
C PRO A 25 -2.30 -22.98 39.05
N GLY A 26 -2.08 -22.11 40.03
CA GLY A 26 -1.49 -20.79 39.85
C GLY A 26 0.00 -20.84 39.43
N PRO A 27 0.53 -19.71 38.92
CA PRO A 27 1.87 -19.63 38.36
C PRO A 27 2.95 -19.76 39.44
N MET A 28 3.87 -20.70 39.23
CA MET A 28 5.10 -20.83 40.02
C MET A 28 6.00 -19.60 39.78
N ASN A 29 6.31 -18.92 40.89
CA ASN A 29 7.30 -17.86 40.98
C ASN A 29 8.64 -18.30 40.37
N VAL A 30 9.08 -17.56 39.36
CA VAL A 30 10.45 -17.60 38.84
C VAL A 30 11.37 -17.00 39.88
N LEU A 31 12.23 -17.84 40.47
CA LEU A 31 13.37 -17.40 41.28
C LEU A 31 14.35 -16.62 40.37
N GLU A 32 14.51 -15.32 40.64
CA GLU A 32 15.67 -14.56 40.20
C GLU A 32 16.94 -15.06 40.92
N PRO A 33 18.05 -15.33 40.20
CA PRO A 33 19.34 -15.51 40.84
C PRO A 33 20.00 -14.15 41.09
N TYR A 34 20.33 -13.95 42.37
CA TYR A 34 21.19 -12.92 42.94
C TYR A 34 22.41 -12.56 42.06
N LYS A 35 22.55 -11.27 41.75
CA LYS A 35 23.80 -10.64 41.31
C LYS A 35 24.84 -10.72 42.43
N ARG A 36 25.92 -11.46 42.22
CA ARG A 36 27.15 -11.32 43.02
C ARG A 36 28.16 -10.47 42.26
N ALA A 37 28.47 -9.32 42.82
CA ALA A 37 29.49 -8.40 42.34
C ALA A 37 30.90 -8.98 42.54
N GLY A 38 31.76 -8.71 41.56
CA GLY A 38 33.21 -8.61 41.75
C GLY A 38 33.96 -9.93 41.75
N GLN A 39 34.39 -10.37 40.57
CA GLN A 39 35.74 -10.92 40.37
C GLN A 39 36.07 -10.94 38.87
N ARG A 40 37.20 -10.31 38.54
CA ARG A 40 37.80 -10.21 37.21
C ARG A 40 38.79 -11.37 37.03
N PRO A 41 38.75 -12.13 35.93
CA PRO A 41 39.90 -12.93 35.51
C PRO A 41 40.40 -12.51 34.11
N PRO A 42 41.60 -12.98 33.72
CA PRO A 42 42.52 -12.23 32.87
C PRO A 42 42.39 -12.54 31.39
N ALA A 43 42.96 -11.63 30.61
CA ALA A 43 43.18 -11.75 29.18
C ALA A 43 43.87 -13.07 28.83
N SER A 44 43.25 -13.83 27.93
CA SER A 44 43.92 -14.85 27.13
C SER A 44 43.47 -14.75 25.69
N SER A 45 44.48 -14.74 24.84
CA SER A 45 44.49 -14.65 23.39
C SER A 45 44.10 -15.98 22.76
N SER A 46 43.17 -15.99 21.82
CA SER A 46 43.11 -17.00 20.75
C SER A 46 42.07 -16.66 19.68
N GLY A 47 42.55 -16.42 18.46
CA GLY A 47 41.97 -16.89 17.19
C GLY A 47 40.51 -16.55 16.90
N ALA A 48 40.25 -15.36 16.38
CA ALA A 48 39.04 -15.07 15.63
C ALA A 48 39.16 -15.65 14.22
N THR A 49 38.51 -16.79 13.96
CA THR A 49 38.20 -17.23 12.60
C THR A 49 37.08 -16.33 12.08
N ALA A 50 37.45 -15.38 11.22
CA ALA A 50 36.52 -14.50 10.55
C ALA A 50 35.57 -15.32 9.67
N ALA A 51 34.27 -15.25 9.97
CA ALA A 51 33.24 -15.66 9.02
C ALA A 51 33.32 -14.73 7.78
N PRO A 52 33.16 -15.26 6.56
CA PRO A 52 33.17 -14.43 5.36
C PRO A 52 32.00 -13.45 5.37
N PRO A 53 32.20 -12.20 4.91
CA PRO A 53 31.11 -11.26 4.74
C PRO A 53 30.14 -11.78 3.66
N LEU A 54 28.84 -11.66 3.95
CA LEU A 54 27.77 -11.92 2.98
C LEU A 54 28.03 -11.11 1.69
N PRO A 55 27.82 -11.70 0.50
CA PRO A 55 27.92 -10.96 -0.74
C PRO A 55 26.87 -9.83 -0.78
N PRO A 56 27.20 -8.65 -1.33
CA PRO A 56 26.21 -7.61 -1.54
C PRO A 56 25.10 -8.13 -2.48
N PRO A 57 23.85 -7.66 -2.33
CA PRO A 57 22.79 -8.03 -3.25
C PRO A 57 23.21 -7.62 -4.66
N ALA A 58 23.14 -8.59 -5.58
CA ALA A 58 23.35 -8.36 -7.00
C ALA A 58 22.50 -7.16 -7.45
N ALA A 59 23.16 -6.21 -8.13
CA ALA A 59 22.53 -5.05 -8.72
C ALA A 59 21.37 -5.50 -9.61
N ALA A 60 20.14 -5.34 -9.12
CA ALA A 60 18.96 -5.43 -9.93
C ALA A 60 19.01 -4.30 -10.97
N ALA A 61 18.72 -4.69 -12.20
CA ALA A 61 18.80 -3.92 -13.43
C ALA A 61 18.13 -2.53 -13.35
N PRO A 62 18.56 -1.56 -14.18
CA PRO A 62 18.00 -0.23 -14.20
C PRO A 62 16.52 -0.28 -14.60
N VAL A 63 15.67 0.25 -13.71
CA VAL A 63 14.27 0.57 -13.99
C VAL A 63 14.22 1.41 -15.27
N GLN A 64 13.55 0.89 -16.29
CA GLN A 64 13.22 1.64 -17.49
C GLN A 64 12.41 2.88 -17.08
N ARG A 65 13.05 4.05 -17.20
CA ARG A 65 12.37 5.33 -17.18
C ARG A 65 11.35 5.36 -18.31
N LEU A 66 10.07 5.49 -17.96
CA LEU A 66 9.05 5.98 -18.87
C LEU A 66 9.47 7.35 -19.44
N PRO A 67 9.18 7.61 -20.73
CA PRO A 67 9.66 8.79 -21.43
C PRO A 67 8.93 10.05 -20.94
N GLN A 68 9.69 11.08 -20.58
CA GLN A 68 9.15 12.42 -20.43
C GLN A 68 8.95 13.05 -21.82
N PRO A 69 7.81 13.73 -22.08
CA PRO A 69 7.65 14.49 -23.32
C PRO A 69 8.51 15.75 -23.31
N LEU A 70 9.09 16.02 -24.48
CA LEU A 70 9.99 17.13 -24.77
C LEU A 70 9.41 18.49 -24.35
N ARG A 71 10.20 19.25 -23.61
CA ARG A 71 10.10 20.72 -23.53
C ARG A 71 10.93 21.32 -24.65
N THR A 72 10.27 21.79 -25.70
CA THR A 72 10.83 22.82 -26.59
C THR A 72 10.75 24.16 -25.88
N GLY A 73 11.91 24.81 -25.74
CA GLY A 73 12.00 26.20 -25.34
C GLY A 73 11.90 27.12 -26.56
N ASP A 74 11.35 28.31 -26.32
CA ASP A 74 11.60 29.60 -26.96
C ASP A 74 10.93 30.62 -25.99
N GLY A 75 11.49 31.76 -25.59
CA GLY A 75 12.46 32.63 -26.25
C GLY A 75 11.75 33.94 -26.62
N TYR A 76 12.10 35.05 -25.95
CA TYR A 76 11.74 36.46 -26.24
C TYR A 76 10.28 36.87 -25.93
N GLY A 77 9.93 38.10 -25.51
CA GLY A 77 10.64 39.35 -25.32
C GLY A 77 9.63 40.40 -24.80
N ALA A 78 10.13 41.41 -24.10
CA ALA A 78 9.36 42.50 -23.51
C ALA A 78 8.99 43.59 -24.54
N VAL A 79 7.79 44.17 -24.46
CA VAL A 79 7.42 45.56 -24.89
C VAL A 79 6.13 45.93 -24.13
N ALA A 80 6.19 46.77 -23.10
CA ALA A 80 5.93 48.22 -23.10
C ALA A 80 4.49 48.64 -23.47
N ALA A 81 3.90 49.44 -22.58
CA ALA A 81 2.61 50.12 -22.69
C ALA A 81 2.55 51.12 -23.87
N PRO A 82 1.36 51.67 -24.16
CA PRO A 82 1.12 53.02 -23.62
C PRO A 82 -0.30 53.28 -23.10
N ALA A 83 -0.35 54.31 -22.26
CA ALA A 83 -1.54 54.99 -21.77
C ALA A 83 -2.25 55.80 -22.85
N THR A 84 -3.57 56.02 -22.68
CA THR A 84 -4.25 57.25 -23.11
C THR A 84 -5.40 57.57 -22.16
N ASP A 85 -5.48 58.87 -21.87
CA ASP A 85 -6.43 59.58 -21.02
C ASP A 85 -7.90 59.55 -21.46
N GLY A 86 -8.78 59.69 -20.46
CA GLY A 86 -9.71 60.80 -20.31
C GLY A 86 -10.85 60.99 -21.33
N ALA A 87 -12.10 60.90 -20.84
CA ALA A 87 -13.15 61.88 -21.12
C ALA A 87 -14.38 61.65 -20.21
N GLU A 88 -14.67 62.66 -19.41
CA GLU A 88 -15.92 62.86 -18.67
C GLU A 88 -17.10 63.12 -19.63
N GLY A 89 -18.31 62.79 -19.21
CA GLY A 89 -19.53 63.08 -19.97
C GLY A 89 -20.80 62.83 -19.17
N ARG A 90 -21.13 63.77 -18.28
CA ARG A 90 -22.46 63.98 -17.67
C ARG A 90 -23.54 64.13 -18.76
N GLY A 91 -24.74 63.66 -18.48
CA GLY A 91 -25.92 63.94 -19.29
C GLY A 91 -27.18 63.33 -18.69
N ASP A 92 -27.70 63.98 -17.65
CA ASP A 92 -29.07 63.81 -17.17
C ASP A 92 -30.05 64.29 -18.26
N HIS A 93 -31.13 63.54 -18.50
CA HIS A 93 -32.38 64.11 -19.02
C HIS A 93 -33.56 63.22 -18.66
N GLU A 94 -34.26 63.62 -17.61
CA GLU A 94 -35.70 63.40 -17.45
C GLU A 94 -36.45 64.22 -18.52
N TYR A 95 -37.44 63.61 -19.16
CA TYR A 95 -38.70 64.27 -19.49
C TYR A 95 -39.83 63.25 -19.43
N ALA A 96 -40.85 63.64 -18.68
CA ALA A 96 -42.12 62.97 -18.48
C ALA A 96 -43.13 63.33 -19.60
N GLU A 97 -44.30 62.70 -19.47
CA GLU A 97 -45.63 63.09 -19.96
C GLU A 97 -46.16 62.47 -21.28
N ASP A 98 -47.12 61.56 -21.04
CA ASP A 98 -48.53 61.64 -21.43
C ASP A 98 -49.06 61.33 -22.84
N SER A 99 -50.30 60.82 -22.78
CA SER A 99 -51.31 60.58 -23.82
C SER A 99 -51.13 59.30 -24.63
N ALA A 100 -51.84 58.21 -24.31
CA ALA A 100 -53.27 57.98 -24.47
C ALA A 100 -53.73 57.83 -25.94
N LEU A 101 -54.43 56.71 -26.15
CA LEU A 101 -55.43 56.39 -27.18
C LEU A 101 -55.04 55.55 -28.41
N ASP A 102 -55.93 54.55 -28.58
CA ASP A 102 -56.47 53.96 -29.79
C ASP A 102 -55.68 52.94 -30.61
N ASP A 103 -56.09 51.68 -30.41
CA ASP A 103 -56.85 50.91 -31.40
C ASP A 103 -56.71 51.36 -32.85
N ALA A 104 -55.74 50.74 -33.53
CA ALA A 104 -55.77 50.59 -34.98
C ALA A 104 -55.31 49.17 -35.35
N GLN A 105 -56.20 48.20 -35.09
CA GLN A 105 -56.31 47.02 -35.94
C GLN A 105 -56.58 47.47 -37.38
N ARG A 106 -55.53 47.70 -38.17
CA ARG A 106 -55.62 47.77 -39.63
C ARG A 106 -54.33 47.25 -40.26
N SER A 107 -54.42 46.01 -40.74
CA SER A 107 -54.11 45.67 -42.13
C SER A 107 -52.92 46.43 -42.75
N TYR A 108 -51.71 45.91 -42.55
CA TYR A 108 -50.68 45.93 -43.57
C TYR A 108 -50.61 44.51 -44.13
N GLU A 109 -51.54 44.27 -45.05
CA GLU A 109 -51.35 43.34 -46.13
C GLU A 109 -49.94 43.54 -46.71
N SER A 110 -49.18 42.45 -46.68
CA SER A 110 -48.36 41.96 -47.79
C SER A 110 -48.22 42.94 -48.98
N THR A 111 -47.41 43.98 -48.79
CA THR A 111 -46.71 44.57 -49.93
C THR A 111 -45.54 43.66 -50.18
N ALA A 112 -45.76 42.72 -51.13
CA ALA A 112 -44.67 42.04 -51.80
C ALA A 112 -43.72 43.13 -52.30
N ALA A 113 -42.62 43.31 -51.58
CA ALA A 113 -41.53 44.14 -52.04
C ALA A 113 -41.18 43.62 -53.43
N ALA A 114 -41.26 44.50 -54.43
CA ALA A 114 -40.78 44.22 -55.77
C ALA A 114 -39.38 43.59 -55.65
N PRO A 115 -39.02 42.60 -56.49
CA PRO A 115 -37.70 42.02 -56.49
C PRO A 115 -36.72 43.16 -56.77
N VAL A 116 -36.10 43.71 -55.73
CA VAL A 116 -34.86 44.44 -55.88
C VAL A 116 -33.92 43.34 -56.34
N ASP A 117 -33.71 43.25 -57.65
CA ASP A 117 -32.64 42.50 -58.28
C ASP A 117 -31.32 43.04 -57.73
N ARG A 118 -31.03 42.62 -56.50
CA ARG A 118 -29.69 42.68 -55.93
C ARG A 118 -28.85 41.81 -56.87
N PRO A 119 -27.72 42.32 -57.38
CA PRO A 119 -26.83 41.51 -58.17
C PRO A 119 -26.55 40.21 -57.41
N ARG A 120 -26.81 39.07 -58.06
CA ARG A 120 -26.46 37.75 -57.55
C ARG A 120 -24.95 37.68 -57.40
N ASP A 121 -24.50 38.04 -56.22
CA ASP A 121 -23.12 37.85 -55.77
C ASP A 121 -22.92 36.36 -55.49
N GLU A 122 -22.51 35.63 -56.51
CA GLU A 122 -22.22 34.18 -56.48
C GLU A 122 -21.25 33.80 -55.34
N VAL A 123 -20.40 34.74 -54.94
CA VAL A 123 -19.45 34.61 -53.82
C VAL A 123 -20.17 34.38 -52.49
N PHE A 124 -21.26 35.09 -52.22
CA PHE A 124 -22.00 34.91 -50.97
C PHE A 124 -22.79 33.61 -50.98
N ASP A 125 -23.43 33.27 -52.10
CA ASP A 125 -24.20 32.03 -52.23
C ASP A 125 -23.29 30.79 -52.03
N ALA A 126 -22.00 30.91 -52.37
CA ALA A 126 -21.01 29.89 -52.04
C ALA A 126 -20.71 29.81 -50.53
N VAL A 127 -20.56 30.94 -49.85
CA VAL A 127 -20.32 30.99 -48.39
C VAL A 127 -21.55 30.50 -47.62
N GLU A 128 -22.75 30.90 -48.03
CA GLU A 128 -24.01 30.46 -47.42
C GLU A 128 -24.22 28.95 -47.57
N ARG A 129 -23.94 28.38 -48.75
CA ARG A 129 -23.98 26.93 -48.94
C ARG A 129 -23.04 26.19 -48.00
N ARG A 130 -21.80 26.67 -47.85
CA ARG A 130 -20.83 26.08 -46.90
C ARG A 130 -21.32 26.20 -45.45
N ALA A 131 -21.88 27.35 -45.08
CA ALA A 131 -22.43 27.57 -43.74
C ALA A 131 -23.62 26.66 -43.43
N ARG A 132 -24.52 26.43 -44.41
CA ARG A 132 -25.65 25.50 -44.25
C ARG A 132 -25.19 24.08 -44.02
N VAL A 133 -24.21 23.60 -44.79
CA VAL A 133 -23.61 22.27 -44.60
C VAL A 133 -22.97 22.16 -43.21
N ALA A 134 -22.26 23.20 -42.75
CA ALA A 134 -21.70 23.22 -41.40
C ALA A 134 -22.78 23.18 -40.31
N LEU A 135 -23.86 23.95 -40.44
CA LEU A 135 -24.96 23.95 -39.48
C LEU A 135 -25.74 22.63 -39.46
N GLU A 136 -25.92 22.00 -40.63
CA GLU A 136 -26.55 20.69 -40.74
C GLU A 136 -25.71 19.61 -40.04
N SER A 137 -24.39 19.61 -40.26
CA SER A 137 -23.46 18.70 -39.58
C SER A 137 -23.46 18.89 -38.05
N ILE A 138 -23.55 20.13 -37.57
CA ILE A 138 -23.68 20.42 -36.13
C ILE A 138 -25.03 19.89 -35.58
N ALA A 139 -26.11 20.02 -36.36
CA ALA A 139 -27.44 19.58 -35.95
C ALA A 139 -27.59 18.05 -35.92
N THR A 140 -26.88 17.33 -36.79
CA THR A 140 -26.90 15.86 -36.83
C THR A 140 -26.05 15.21 -35.74
N ARG A 141 -25.19 15.97 -35.03
CA ARG A 141 -24.31 15.47 -33.95
C ARG A 141 -23.51 14.24 -34.39
N ASP A 142 -22.88 14.31 -35.56
CA ASP A 142 -22.05 13.22 -36.02
C ASP A 142 -20.83 13.05 -35.09
N GLU A 143 -20.56 11.82 -34.62
CA GLU A 143 -19.39 11.52 -33.77
C GLU A 143 -18.05 11.81 -34.48
N GLU A 144 -18.08 12.00 -35.81
CA GLU A 144 -16.98 12.45 -36.66
C GLU A 144 -16.78 13.99 -36.68
N MET A 145 -17.55 14.76 -35.90
CA MET A 145 -17.37 16.22 -35.73
C MET A 145 -16.02 16.62 -35.12
N GLU A 146 -15.37 15.69 -34.42
CA GLU A 146 -14.19 15.93 -33.58
C GLU A 146 -12.99 16.61 -34.30
N PRO A 147 -12.61 16.23 -35.55
CA PRO A 147 -11.56 16.91 -36.32
C PRO A 147 -12.02 18.18 -37.08
N ASN A 148 -13.33 18.37 -37.33
CA ASN A 148 -13.83 19.46 -38.18
C ASN A 148 -14.38 20.67 -37.41
N MET A 149 -14.38 20.65 -36.08
CA MET A 149 -14.89 21.75 -35.24
C MET A 149 -14.22 23.10 -35.55
N GLY A 150 -12.90 23.10 -35.81
CA GLY A 150 -12.16 24.30 -36.23
C GLY A 150 -12.64 24.86 -37.56
N ASP A 151 -12.78 23.98 -38.56
CA ASP A 151 -13.24 24.33 -39.91
C ASP A 151 -14.68 24.87 -39.88
N HIS A 152 -15.56 24.28 -39.05
CA HIS A 152 -16.93 24.77 -38.86
C HIS A 152 -16.95 26.18 -38.24
N VAL A 153 -16.08 26.46 -37.27
CA VAL A 153 -15.96 27.79 -36.66
C VAL A 153 -15.48 28.82 -37.69
N GLU A 154 -14.48 28.49 -38.53
CA GLU A 154 -13.98 29.39 -39.59
C GLU A 154 -15.06 29.69 -40.65
N VAL A 155 -15.77 28.67 -41.11
CA VAL A 155 -16.85 28.82 -42.11
C VAL A 155 -17.99 29.70 -41.55
N LEU A 156 -18.40 29.50 -40.30
CA LEU A 156 -19.45 30.30 -39.66
C LEU A 156 -18.99 31.74 -39.38
N GLN A 157 -17.71 31.99 -39.09
CA GLN A 157 -17.15 33.34 -38.98
C GLN A 157 -17.15 34.07 -40.33
N SER A 158 -16.75 33.39 -41.40
CA SER A 158 -16.83 33.93 -42.77
C SER A 158 -18.27 34.24 -43.18
N TYR A 159 -19.23 33.41 -42.77
CA TYR A 159 -20.65 33.64 -43.05
C TYR A 159 -21.20 34.83 -42.26
N ARG A 160 -20.89 34.92 -40.96
CA ARG A 160 -21.29 36.07 -40.12
C ARG A 160 -20.81 37.41 -40.69
N THR A 161 -19.54 37.49 -41.10
CA THR A 161 -18.97 38.72 -41.69
C THR A 161 -19.64 39.07 -43.03
N ALA A 162 -19.97 38.07 -43.84
CA ALA A 162 -20.70 38.26 -45.09
C ALA A 162 -22.15 38.75 -44.85
N CYS A 163 -22.85 38.23 -43.84
CA CYS A 163 -24.17 38.72 -43.44
C CYS A 163 -24.11 40.17 -42.92
N GLN A 164 -23.06 40.54 -42.17
CA GLN A 164 -22.86 41.91 -41.67
C GLN A 164 -22.62 42.91 -42.81
N ALA A 165 -21.80 42.55 -43.80
CA ALA A 165 -21.54 43.39 -44.97
C ALA A 165 -22.81 43.70 -45.77
N ARG A 166 -23.83 42.84 -45.68
CA ARG A 166 -25.13 42.98 -46.35
C ARG A 166 -26.26 43.52 -45.49
N ALA A 167 -25.95 43.95 -44.27
CA ALA A 167 -26.92 44.39 -43.27
C ALA A 167 -27.98 43.33 -42.88
N MET A 168 -27.66 42.03 -42.99
CA MET A 168 -28.51 40.92 -42.56
C MET A 168 -28.25 40.59 -41.09
N TYR A 169 -28.60 41.52 -40.20
CA TYR A 169 -28.23 41.46 -38.79
C TYR A 169 -28.89 40.31 -38.02
N ARG A 170 -30.11 39.90 -38.40
CA ARG A 170 -30.82 38.80 -37.75
C ARG A 170 -30.08 37.46 -37.93
N GLU A 171 -29.63 37.18 -39.15
CA GLU A 171 -28.86 35.97 -39.44
C GLU A 171 -27.48 36.02 -38.78
N ALA A 172 -26.80 37.16 -38.86
CA ALA A 172 -25.53 37.36 -38.19
C ALA A 172 -25.62 37.14 -36.67
N TYR A 173 -26.74 37.52 -36.04
CA TYR A 173 -27.01 37.26 -34.62
C TYR A 173 -27.23 35.78 -34.31
N LEU A 174 -27.99 35.05 -35.13
CA LEU A 174 -28.20 33.61 -34.95
C LEU A 174 -26.89 32.83 -35.08
N VAL A 175 -26.08 33.15 -36.10
CA VAL A 175 -24.76 32.55 -36.32
C VAL A 175 -23.82 32.87 -35.15
N GLN A 176 -23.90 34.10 -34.62
CA GLN A 176 -23.14 34.48 -33.43
C GLN A 176 -23.51 33.63 -32.20
N GLN A 177 -24.79 33.31 -32.02
CA GLN A 177 -25.25 32.44 -30.94
C GLN A 177 -24.76 30.99 -31.13
N VAL A 178 -24.78 30.47 -32.36
CA VAL A 178 -24.23 29.14 -32.68
C VAL A 178 -22.73 29.09 -32.40
N LEU A 179 -21.96 30.09 -32.85
CA LEU A 179 -20.52 30.19 -32.57
C LEU A 179 -20.22 30.22 -31.07
N ARG A 180 -21.06 30.88 -30.27
CA ARG A 180 -20.96 30.87 -28.81
C ARG A 180 -21.19 29.48 -28.22
N ASN A 181 -22.22 28.77 -28.70
CA ASN A 181 -22.52 27.41 -28.25
C ASN A 181 -21.41 26.43 -28.61
N LEU A 182 -20.91 26.46 -29.85
CA LEU A 182 -19.79 25.60 -30.29
C LEU A 182 -18.55 25.81 -29.42
N ARG A 183 -18.24 27.06 -29.08
CA ARG A 183 -17.13 27.37 -28.18
C ARG A 183 -17.33 26.77 -26.78
N LEU A 184 -18.53 26.89 -26.22
CA LEU A 184 -18.86 26.32 -24.91
C LEU A 184 -18.81 24.78 -24.94
N GLU A 185 -19.23 24.15 -26.03
CA GLU A 185 -19.16 22.71 -26.23
C GLU A 185 -17.72 22.22 -26.30
N GLU A 186 -16.85 22.93 -27.03
CA GLU A 186 -15.42 22.62 -27.11
C GLU A 186 -14.72 22.81 -25.76
N GLU A 187 -15.01 23.90 -25.05
CA GLU A 187 -14.52 24.13 -23.69
C GLU A 187 -14.99 23.02 -22.72
N SER A 188 -16.26 22.59 -22.83
CA SER A 188 -16.82 21.50 -22.03
C SER A 188 -16.17 20.15 -22.37
N ARG A 189 -15.90 19.89 -23.65
CA ARG A 189 -15.17 18.71 -24.13
C ARG A 189 -13.74 18.71 -23.59
N HIS A 190 -13.05 19.84 -23.63
CA HIS A 190 -11.71 19.96 -23.08
C HIS A 190 -11.68 19.64 -21.57
N VAL A 191 -12.65 20.14 -20.80
CA VAL A 191 -12.78 19.82 -19.37
C VAL A 191 -13.06 18.33 -19.13
N ARG A 192 -13.95 17.72 -19.94
CA ARG A 192 -14.23 16.28 -19.89
C ARG A 192 -12.96 15.46 -20.17
N GLY A 193 -12.25 15.77 -21.24
CA GLY A 193 -11.00 15.09 -21.60
C GLY A 193 -9.92 15.18 -20.51
N ILE A 194 -9.76 16.35 -19.88
CA ILE A 194 -8.86 16.49 -18.72
C ILE A 194 -9.34 15.60 -17.56
N THR A 195 -10.64 15.57 -17.29
CA THR A 195 -11.20 14.78 -16.18
C THR A 195 -11.00 13.28 -16.41
N GLU A 196 -11.24 12.81 -17.63
CA GLU A 196 -11.00 11.42 -18.03
C GLU A 196 -9.54 11.03 -17.92
N GLN A 197 -8.61 11.87 -18.41
CA GLN A 197 -7.18 11.67 -18.24
C GLN A 197 -6.78 11.58 -16.77
N GLN A 198 -7.31 12.48 -15.92
CA GLN A 198 -7.03 12.46 -14.49
C GLN A 198 -7.55 11.20 -13.79
N MET A 199 -8.68 10.65 -14.23
CA MET A 199 -9.23 9.39 -13.73
C MET A 199 -8.37 8.20 -14.15
N GLU A 200 -7.92 8.17 -15.40
CA GLU A 200 -7.05 7.12 -15.91
C GLU A 200 -5.67 7.14 -15.22
N GLU A 201 -5.07 8.32 -15.03
CA GLU A 201 -3.83 8.47 -14.25
C GLU A 201 -3.95 7.90 -12.84
N ARG A 202 -5.08 8.16 -12.15
CA ARG A 202 -5.35 7.60 -10.82
C ARG A 202 -5.47 6.09 -10.86
N ARG A 203 -6.22 5.58 -11.84
CA ARG A 203 -6.41 4.14 -12.04
C ARG A 203 -5.07 3.43 -12.26
N LEU A 204 -4.24 3.93 -13.17
CA LEU A 204 -2.93 3.38 -13.48
C LEU A 204 -1.99 3.41 -12.26
N LEU A 205 -2.01 4.51 -11.49
CA LEU A 205 -1.23 4.62 -10.26
C LEU A 205 -1.67 3.57 -9.22
N GLU A 206 -2.98 3.37 -9.05
CA GLU A 206 -3.50 2.34 -8.15
C GLU A 206 -3.19 0.92 -8.61
N GLU A 207 -3.30 0.64 -9.91
CA GLU A 207 -2.94 -0.66 -10.50
C GLU A 207 -1.46 -0.97 -10.29
N ALA A 208 -0.57 -0.02 -10.60
CA ALA A 208 0.86 -0.16 -10.35
C ALA A 208 1.17 -0.40 -8.85
N HIS A 209 0.52 0.35 -7.93
CA HIS A 209 0.70 0.12 -6.50
C HIS A 209 0.19 -1.27 -6.05
N ARG A 210 -0.92 -1.76 -6.60
CA ARG A 210 -1.43 -3.12 -6.30
C ARG A 210 -0.45 -4.18 -6.77
N GLU A 211 0.19 -4.00 -7.92
CA GLU A 211 1.22 -4.90 -8.44
C GLU A 211 2.47 -4.89 -7.55
N GLU A 212 3.02 -3.72 -7.24
CA GLU A 212 4.15 -3.58 -6.32
C GLU A 212 3.86 -4.24 -4.96
N PHE A 213 2.63 -4.11 -4.45
CA PHE A 213 2.21 -4.73 -3.21
C PHE A 213 2.18 -6.26 -3.30
N ARG A 214 1.67 -6.83 -4.41
CA ARG A 214 1.70 -8.27 -4.65
C ARG A 214 3.12 -8.80 -4.74
N GLU A 215 3.99 -8.12 -5.48
CA GLU A 215 5.41 -8.47 -5.62
C GLU A 215 6.15 -8.39 -4.29
N PHE A 216 5.88 -7.36 -3.49
CA PHE A 216 6.38 -7.24 -2.12
C PHE A 216 5.98 -8.45 -1.28
N HIS A 217 4.70 -8.82 -1.28
CA HIS A 217 4.23 -9.99 -0.53
C HIS A 217 4.84 -11.29 -1.03
N HIS A 218 4.92 -11.47 -2.34
CA HIS A 218 5.50 -12.67 -2.95
C HIS A 218 6.98 -12.84 -2.60
N SER A 219 7.79 -11.79 -2.80
CA SER A 219 9.22 -11.80 -2.46
C SER A 219 9.48 -12.00 -0.97
N TRP A 220 8.63 -11.42 -0.11
CA TRP A 220 8.74 -11.62 1.33
C TRP A 220 8.33 -13.02 1.79
N ASN A 221 7.28 -13.59 1.20
CA ASN A 221 6.91 -14.97 1.50
C ASN A 221 8.04 -15.92 1.09
N ALA A 222 8.58 -15.79 -0.11
CA ALA A 222 9.73 -16.58 -0.55
C ALA A 222 10.96 -16.43 0.38
N ARG A 223 11.21 -15.23 0.92
CA ARG A 223 12.28 -15.00 1.90
C ARG A 223 12.01 -15.69 3.24
N ILE A 224 10.76 -15.72 3.70
CA ILE A 224 10.36 -16.42 4.92
C ILE A 224 10.45 -17.93 4.72
N ASP A 225 9.95 -18.45 3.59
CA ASP A 225 10.01 -19.87 3.24
C ASP A 225 11.46 -20.36 3.21
N ALA A 226 12.36 -19.64 2.53
CA ALA A 226 13.78 -19.97 2.50
C ALA A 226 14.44 -19.93 3.89
N PHE A 227 14.02 -19.00 4.76
CA PHE A 227 14.50 -18.95 6.14
C PHE A 227 14.01 -20.16 6.95
N GLU A 228 12.74 -20.54 6.81
CA GLU A 228 12.14 -21.70 7.48
C GLU A 228 12.80 -23.01 7.03
N GLU A 229 13.06 -23.16 5.72
CA GLU A 229 13.83 -24.27 5.16
C GLU A 229 15.24 -24.35 5.78
N GLU A 230 15.99 -23.23 5.81
CA GLU A 230 17.32 -23.18 6.43
C GLU A 230 17.28 -23.55 7.92
N GLN A 231 16.23 -23.14 8.65
CA GLN A 231 16.10 -23.50 10.07
C GLN A 231 15.81 -24.98 10.27
N LEU A 232 14.96 -25.57 9.42
CA LEU A 232 14.67 -27.00 9.45
C LEU A 232 15.93 -27.83 9.15
N GLU A 233 16.70 -27.44 8.13
CA GLU A 233 17.98 -28.09 7.81
C GLU A 233 18.97 -28.00 8.99
N ALA A 234 19.08 -26.84 9.63
CA ALA A 234 19.96 -26.65 10.77
C ALA A 234 19.53 -27.49 12.00
N GLU A 235 18.23 -27.62 12.26
CA GLU A 235 17.71 -28.48 13.34
C GLU A 235 17.95 -29.96 13.03
N LEU A 236 17.69 -30.40 11.79
CA LEU A 236 17.95 -31.77 11.34
C LEU A 236 19.44 -32.13 11.48
N ALA A 237 20.33 -31.29 10.96
CA ALA A 237 21.78 -31.52 11.04
C ALA A 237 22.29 -31.58 12.49
N LEU A 238 21.70 -30.77 13.39
CA LEU A 238 22.01 -30.84 14.82
C LEU A 238 21.54 -32.16 15.43
N LEU A 239 20.30 -32.58 15.15
CA LEU A 239 19.74 -33.83 15.66
C LEU A 239 20.48 -35.05 15.14
N GLU A 240 20.85 -35.08 13.85
CA GLU A 240 21.67 -36.14 13.25
C GLU A 240 23.02 -36.25 13.96
N ARG A 241 23.70 -35.12 14.18
CA ARG A 241 24.95 -35.09 14.94
C ARG A 241 24.76 -35.61 16.37
N GLN A 242 23.70 -35.19 17.06
CA GLN A 242 23.41 -35.64 18.43
C GLN A 242 23.12 -37.15 18.47
N ASN A 243 22.41 -37.67 17.47
CA ASN A 243 22.13 -39.08 17.30
C ASN A 243 23.42 -39.89 17.04
N ASP A 244 24.31 -39.41 16.17
CA ASP A 244 25.62 -40.05 15.94
C ASP A 244 26.48 -40.07 17.20
N GLU A 245 26.46 -38.99 17.99
CA GLU A 245 27.15 -38.93 19.29
C GLU A 245 26.57 -39.95 20.28
N LEU A 246 25.25 -40.16 20.28
CA LEU A 246 24.57 -41.18 21.09
C LEU A 246 24.95 -42.60 20.66
N ILE A 247 24.91 -42.91 19.37
CA ILE A 247 25.29 -44.22 18.82
C ILE A 247 26.73 -44.54 19.19
N ARG A 248 27.66 -43.59 19.00
CA ARG A 248 29.07 -43.77 19.39
C ARG A 248 29.23 -43.98 20.89
N PHE A 249 28.44 -43.28 21.71
CA PHE A 249 28.46 -43.47 23.15
C PHE A 249 27.97 -44.87 23.57
N GLU A 250 26.95 -45.40 22.90
CA GLU A 250 26.46 -46.76 23.11
C GLU A 250 27.47 -47.83 22.67
N GLU A 251 28.17 -47.60 21.54
CA GLU A 251 29.28 -48.44 21.08
C GLU A 251 30.44 -48.41 22.08
N GLU A 252 30.84 -47.22 22.55
CA GLU A 252 31.86 -47.06 23.59
C GLU A 252 31.48 -47.81 24.88
N MET A 253 30.19 -47.80 25.26
CA MET A 253 29.68 -48.56 26.40
C MET A 253 29.79 -50.07 26.20
N ARG A 254 29.50 -50.55 24.99
CA ARG A 254 29.55 -51.97 24.63
C ARG A 254 30.99 -52.48 24.57
N ASP A 255 31.90 -51.68 24.02
CA ASP A 255 33.31 -52.04 23.83
C ASP A 255 34.16 -51.80 25.07
N PHE A 256 33.59 -51.18 26.11
CA PHE A 256 34.28 -50.93 27.37
C PHE A 256 34.64 -52.24 28.09
N GLN A 257 35.85 -52.72 27.83
CA GLN A 257 36.48 -53.77 28.62
C GLN A 257 37.28 -53.15 29.78
N PRO A 258 36.96 -53.50 31.03
CA PRO A 258 37.73 -53.01 32.17
C PRO A 258 39.17 -53.50 32.08
N ARG A 259 40.12 -52.56 31.96
CA ARG A 259 41.55 -52.85 31.75
C ARG A 259 42.26 -53.55 32.91
N LEU A 260 41.56 -53.96 33.97
CA LEU A 260 41.93 -54.91 35.03
C LEU A 260 40.93 -54.70 36.18
N LEU A 261 40.06 -55.67 36.45
CA LEU A 261 39.25 -55.64 37.68
C LEU A 261 40.22 -55.72 38.86
N LYS A 262 40.27 -54.65 39.67
CA LYS A 262 41.03 -54.66 40.92
C LYS A 262 40.21 -55.41 41.95
N TYR A 263 40.42 -56.71 42.03
CA TYR A 263 39.84 -57.56 43.07
C TYR A 263 40.16 -57.01 44.47
N SER A 264 39.23 -57.17 45.41
CA SER A 264 39.46 -56.74 46.77
C SER A 264 40.66 -57.47 47.37
N ARG A 265 41.39 -56.78 48.24
CA ARG A 265 42.49 -57.36 49.02
C ARG A 265 42.03 -58.61 49.78
N SER A 266 40.80 -58.60 50.31
CA SER A 266 40.17 -59.74 50.97
C SER A 266 40.01 -60.95 50.06
N LEU A 267 39.65 -60.76 48.78
CA LEU A 267 39.56 -61.86 47.82
C LEU A 267 40.93 -62.49 47.56
N LEU A 268 41.95 -61.66 47.33
CA LEU A 268 43.33 -62.12 47.10
C LEU A 268 43.87 -62.90 48.30
N GLU A 269 43.65 -62.40 49.51
CA GLU A 269 44.03 -63.08 50.76
C GLU A 269 43.27 -64.39 50.98
N SER A 270 41.97 -64.44 50.63
CA SER A 270 41.14 -65.64 50.68
C SER A 270 41.62 -66.72 49.70
N ARG A 271 41.94 -66.32 48.46
CA ARG A 271 42.50 -67.21 47.42
C ARG A 271 43.89 -67.74 47.80
N LEU A 272 44.73 -66.91 48.43
CA LEU A 272 46.04 -67.33 48.95
C LEU A 272 45.89 -68.36 50.08
N ARG A 273 44.95 -68.14 51.01
CA ARG A 273 44.63 -69.12 52.08
C ARG A 273 44.10 -70.42 51.51
N GLN A 274 43.19 -70.36 50.54
CA GLN A 274 42.67 -71.53 49.82
C GLN A 274 43.82 -72.34 49.20
N GLN A 275 44.75 -71.68 48.50
CA GLN A 275 45.91 -72.34 47.89
C GLN A 275 46.84 -72.98 48.93
N THR A 276 47.05 -72.30 50.06
CA THR A 276 47.91 -72.78 51.14
C THR A 276 47.33 -74.04 51.80
N LEU A 277 46.03 -74.05 52.11
CA LEU A 277 45.32 -75.22 52.66
C LEU A 277 45.34 -76.39 51.69
N ALA A 278 45.15 -76.13 50.38
CA ALA A 278 45.25 -77.16 49.34
C ALA A 278 46.67 -77.77 49.25
N ARG A 279 47.72 -76.95 49.36
CA ARG A 279 49.12 -77.43 49.41
C ARG A 279 49.40 -78.29 50.63
N GLN A 280 48.76 -77.96 51.76
CA GLN A 280 48.83 -78.73 53.01
C GLN A 280 47.98 -80.01 52.98
N ARG A 281 47.24 -80.27 51.88
CA ARG A 281 46.29 -81.39 51.71
C ARG A 281 45.07 -81.34 52.63
N ASP A 282 44.77 -80.20 53.23
CA ASP A 282 43.50 -79.98 53.94
C ASP A 282 42.42 -79.55 52.93
N TYR A 283 41.80 -80.54 52.30
CA TYR A 283 40.79 -80.31 51.26
C TYR A 283 39.47 -79.79 51.81
N VAL A 284 39.10 -80.14 53.05
CA VAL A 284 37.86 -79.70 53.67
C VAL A 284 37.96 -78.21 54.01
N GLY A 285 39.07 -77.79 54.63
CA GLY A 285 39.35 -76.38 54.89
C GLY A 285 39.47 -75.56 53.62
N ALA A 286 40.15 -76.10 52.59
CA ALA A 286 40.28 -75.44 51.29
C ALA A 286 38.92 -75.24 50.60
N GLN A 287 38.00 -76.21 50.68
CA GLN A 287 36.65 -76.10 50.10
C GLN A 287 35.81 -75.04 50.84
N ALA A 288 35.88 -74.97 52.16
CA ALA A 288 35.21 -73.92 52.92
C ALA A 288 35.75 -72.52 52.55
N GLN A 289 37.08 -72.38 52.44
CA GLN A 289 37.71 -71.12 52.02
C GLN A 289 37.36 -70.75 50.57
N LYS A 290 37.19 -71.75 49.68
CA LYS A 290 36.72 -71.52 48.30
C LYS A 290 35.33 -70.89 48.29
N VAL A 291 34.37 -71.45 49.01
CA VAL A 291 33.00 -70.90 49.07
C VAL A 291 33.02 -69.45 49.58
N GLN A 292 33.85 -69.17 50.58
CA GLN A 292 34.04 -67.80 51.07
C GLN A 292 34.68 -66.88 50.02
N ALA A 293 35.69 -67.35 49.29
CA ALA A 293 36.32 -66.59 48.21
C ALA A 293 35.33 -66.30 47.07
N ASP A 294 34.58 -67.30 46.63
CA ASP A 294 33.60 -67.17 45.54
C ASP A 294 32.48 -66.17 45.92
N ALA A 295 32.04 -66.14 47.19
CA ALA A 295 31.08 -65.14 47.68
C ALA A 295 31.64 -63.70 47.65
N ILE A 296 32.92 -63.51 48.02
CA ILE A 296 33.59 -62.20 47.94
C ILE A 296 33.76 -61.78 46.47
N GLU A 297 34.07 -62.72 45.60
CA GLU A 297 34.22 -62.46 44.16
C GLU A 297 32.93 -61.95 43.54
N VAL A 298 31.78 -62.59 43.82
CA VAL A 298 30.48 -62.13 43.34
C VAL A 298 30.18 -60.71 43.84
N ALA A 299 30.41 -60.43 45.12
CA ALA A 299 30.19 -59.09 45.68
C ALA A 299 31.11 -58.02 45.07
N ASP A 300 32.38 -58.35 44.78
CA ASP A 300 33.31 -57.46 44.10
C ASP A 300 32.90 -57.21 42.64
N MET A 301 32.40 -58.23 41.94
CA MET A 301 31.87 -58.12 40.58
C MET A 301 30.66 -57.19 40.53
N GLU A 302 29.67 -57.36 41.43
CA GLU A 302 28.49 -56.49 41.53
C GLU A 302 28.88 -55.03 41.85
N ARG A 303 29.81 -54.83 42.78
CA ARG A 303 30.34 -53.47 43.09
C ARG A 303 31.02 -52.84 41.88
N PHE A 304 31.74 -53.63 41.09
CA PHE A 304 32.38 -53.14 39.89
C PHE A 304 31.35 -52.77 38.81
N GLU A 305 30.35 -53.62 38.59
CA GLU A 305 29.28 -53.38 37.61
C GLU A 305 28.45 -52.15 37.98
N THR A 306 28.07 -52.00 39.26
CA THR A 306 27.35 -50.81 39.74
C THR A 306 28.17 -49.53 39.59
N ALA A 307 29.46 -49.55 39.90
CA ALA A 307 30.35 -48.41 39.68
C ALA A 307 30.51 -48.09 38.19
N ARG A 308 30.61 -49.11 37.33
CA ARG A 308 30.65 -48.97 35.87
C ARG A 308 29.37 -48.33 35.34
N MET A 309 28.21 -48.83 35.75
CA MET A 309 26.92 -48.27 35.34
C MET A 309 26.77 -46.81 35.80
N GLY A 310 27.11 -46.51 37.05
CA GLY A 310 27.04 -45.14 37.57
C GLY A 310 27.98 -44.14 36.86
N LEU A 311 29.11 -44.60 36.30
CA LEU A 311 29.96 -43.76 35.46
C LEU A 311 29.27 -43.40 34.15
N PHE A 312 28.67 -44.41 33.49
CA PHE A 312 27.98 -44.21 32.22
C PHE A 312 26.73 -43.36 32.36
N GLU A 313 25.91 -43.58 33.38
CA GLU A 313 24.71 -42.77 33.66
C GLU A 313 25.06 -41.28 33.82
N ARG A 314 26.15 -40.96 34.53
CA ARG A 314 26.61 -39.57 34.68
C ARG A 314 27.07 -38.96 33.36
N ARG A 315 27.78 -39.73 32.53
CA ARG A 315 28.28 -39.28 31.23
C ARG A 315 27.13 -39.09 30.23
N GLU A 316 26.18 -40.01 30.22
CA GLU A 316 24.95 -39.95 29.43
C GLU A 316 24.09 -38.74 29.84
N TYR A 317 23.89 -38.53 31.15
CA TYR A 317 23.17 -37.38 31.67
C TYR A 317 23.82 -36.06 31.22
N ALA A 318 25.14 -35.93 31.37
CA ALA A 318 25.86 -34.73 30.97
C ALA A 318 25.76 -34.46 29.46
N MET A 319 25.81 -35.52 28.65
CA MET A 319 25.68 -35.40 27.19
C MET A 319 24.25 -35.03 26.78
N ARG A 320 23.20 -35.68 27.32
CA ARG A 320 21.80 -35.29 27.07
C ARG A 320 21.52 -33.86 27.48
N HIS A 321 22.03 -33.45 28.64
CA HIS A 321 21.88 -32.08 29.12
C HIS A 321 22.55 -31.08 28.16
N ARG A 322 23.74 -31.41 27.63
CA ARG A 322 24.42 -30.61 26.61
C ARG A 322 23.58 -30.53 25.32
N HIS A 323 23.04 -31.65 24.84
CA HIS A 323 22.17 -31.69 23.65
C HIS A 323 20.93 -30.81 23.81
N GLN A 324 20.29 -30.85 24.98
CA GLN A 324 19.16 -29.97 25.32
C GLN A 324 19.55 -28.49 25.30
N GLN A 325 20.72 -28.13 25.83
CA GLN A 325 21.21 -26.75 25.81
C GLN A 325 21.51 -26.26 24.39
N GLU A 326 22.10 -27.12 23.54
CA GLU A 326 22.37 -26.80 22.13
C GLU A 326 21.07 -26.54 21.36
N LEU A 327 20.05 -27.41 21.53
CA LEU A 327 18.72 -27.22 20.94
C LEU A 327 18.03 -25.94 21.44
N TYR A 328 18.09 -25.67 22.74
CA TYR A 328 17.52 -24.45 23.31
C TYR A 328 18.20 -23.18 22.75
N ALA A 329 19.53 -23.20 22.63
CA ALA A 329 20.28 -22.09 22.06
C ALA A 329 19.94 -21.87 20.58
N LEU A 330 19.76 -22.95 19.80
CA LEU A 330 19.32 -22.87 18.40
C LEU A 330 17.91 -22.25 18.31
N ARG A 331 16.95 -22.75 19.09
CA ARG A 331 15.57 -22.22 19.12
C ARG A 331 15.51 -20.75 19.47
N THR A 332 16.26 -20.32 20.49
CA THR A 332 16.33 -18.91 20.88
C THR A 332 16.88 -18.03 19.76
N LYS A 333 17.90 -18.51 19.02
CA LYS A 333 18.44 -17.81 17.84
C LYS A 333 17.40 -17.72 16.72
N VAL A 334 16.73 -18.82 16.39
CA VAL A 334 15.65 -18.88 15.39
C VAL A 334 14.55 -17.88 15.71
N GLU A 335 14.05 -17.88 16.94
CA GLU A 335 13.01 -16.94 17.40
C GLU A 335 13.46 -15.48 17.30
N SER A 336 14.69 -15.19 17.74
CA SER A 336 15.24 -13.83 17.65
C SER A 336 15.34 -13.36 16.20
N ARG A 337 15.73 -14.24 15.28
CA ARG A 337 15.87 -13.94 13.85
C ARG A 337 14.51 -13.79 13.18
N ARG A 338 13.54 -14.62 13.54
CA ARG A 338 12.14 -14.50 13.09
C ARG A 338 11.55 -13.13 13.48
N LEU A 339 11.68 -12.74 14.75
CA LEU A 339 11.23 -11.43 15.22
C LEU A 339 11.90 -10.28 14.48
N TYR A 340 13.19 -10.42 14.15
CA TYR A 340 13.91 -9.45 13.34
C TYR A 340 13.32 -9.34 11.93
N LEU A 341 13.10 -10.47 11.24
CA LEU A 341 12.48 -10.50 9.91
C LEU A 341 11.08 -9.91 9.91
N GLU A 342 10.27 -10.19 10.92
CA GLU A 342 8.93 -9.60 11.08
C GLU A 342 8.97 -8.08 11.23
N ARG A 343 9.90 -7.56 12.04
CA ARG A 343 10.12 -6.11 12.18
C ARG A 343 10.60 -5.49 10.87
N TYR A 344 11.51 -6.15 10.19
CA TYR A 344 12.07 -5.67 8.92
C TYR A 344 10.99 -5.64 7.81
N ARG A 345 10.12 -6.66 7.75
CA ARG A 345 8.96 -6.69 6.84
C ARG A 345 8.02 -5.52 7.10
N LYS A 346 7.70 -5.23 8.36
CA LYS A 346 6.85 -4.09 8.72
C LYS A 346 7.47 -2.76 8.26
N GLN A 347 8.76 -2.56 8.51
CA GLN A 347 9.46 -1.35 8.09
C GLN A 347 9.47 -1.16 6.57
N GLU A 348 9.76 -2.21 5.79
CA GLU A 348 9.73 -2.12 4.33
C GLU A 348 8.31 -1.88 3.79
N LEU A 349 7.30 -2.50 4.40
CA LEU A 349 5.90 -2.26 4.08
C LEU A 349 5.50 -0.80 4.33
N ASP A 350 5.90 -0.23 5.46
CA ASP A 350 5.64 1.17 5.81
C ASP A 350 6.32 2.12 4.81
N MET A 351 7.56 1.82 4.39
CA MET A 351 8.25 2.60 3.35
C MET A 351 7.55 2.53 1.99
N LEU A 352 7.05 1.35 1.60
CA LEU A 352 6.30 1.17 0.35
C LEU A 352 4.99 1.98 0.37
N LEU A 353 4.25 1.92 1.47
CA LEU A 353 3.03 2.70 1.66
C LEU A 353 3.32 4.20 1.65
N GLN A 354 4.38 4.64 2.32
CA GLN A 354 4.76 6.05 2.34
C GLN A 354 5.15 6.55 0.94
N ARG A 355 5.86 5.73 0.14
CA ARG A 355 6.17 6.04 -1.26
C ARG A 355 4.89 6.25 -2.07
N TYR A 356 3.93 5.34 -1.98
CA TYR A 356 2.63 5.47 -2.65
C TYR A 356 1.89 6.75 -2.24
N ILE A 357 1.80 7.03 -0.94
CA ILE A 357 1.14 8.25 -0.43
C ILE A 357 1.80 9.51 -1.00
N ASN A 358 3.13 9.55 -1.06
CA ASN A 358 3.88 10.69 -1.58
C ASN A 358 3.62 10.88 -3.09
N ILE A 359 3.67 9.80 -3.88
CA ILE A 359 3.40 9.85 -5.33
C ILE A 359 1.95 10.29 -5.58
N ARG A 360 0.99 9.71 -4.86
CA ARG A 360 -0.43 10.07 -4.98
C ARG A 360 -0.67 11.55 -4.67
N ARG A 361 -0.11 12.07 -3.58
CA ARG A 361 -0.19 13.51 -3.23
C ARG A 361 0.43 14.40 -4.30
N SER A 362 1.57 13.99 -4.86
CA SER A 362 2.23 14.74 -5.95
C SER A 362 1.35 14.79 -7.20
N MET A 363 0.77 13.66 -7.60
CA MET A 363 -0.17 13.58 -8.73
C MET A 363 -1.42 14.42 -8.46
N GLU A 364 -2.06 14.28 -7.28
CA GLU A 364 -3.23 15.10 -6.91
C GLU A 364 -2.91 16.60 -6.95
N SER A 365 -1.72 17.00 -6.50
CA SER A 365 -1.25 18.38 -6.60
C SER A 365 -1.12 18.86 -8.05
N GLN A 366 -0.56 18.03 -8.94
CA GLN A 366 -0.47 18.33 -10.37
C GLN A 366 -1.86 18.46 -11.01
N GLN A 367 -2.77 17.53 -10.72
CA GLN A 367 -4.16 17.57 -11.21
C GLN A 367 -4.89 18.84 -10.74
N ASN A 368 -4.70 19.24 -9.48
CA ASN A 368 -5.25 20.47 -8.94
C ASN A 368 -4.70 21.72 -9.64
N ILE A 369 -3.40 21.74 -9.98
CA ILE A 369 -2.80 22.83 -10.75
C ILE A 369 -3.43 22.92 -12.15
N VAL A 370 -3.59 21.79 -12.84
CA VAL A 370 -4.24 21.75 -14.17
C VAL A 370 -5.67 22.24 -14.07
N ARG A 371 -6.46 21.72 -13.12
CA ARG A 371 -7.85 22.14 -12.89
C ARG A 371 -7.97 23.63 -12.61
N ASN A 372 -7.10 24.19 -11.76
CA ASN A 372 -7.08 25.62 -11.48
C ASN A 372 -6.75 26.45 -12.73
N LYS A 373 -5.77 26.02 -13.54
CA LYS A 373 -5.43 26.69 -14.81
C LYS A 373 -6.60 26.66 -15.78
N THR A 374 -7.21 25.50 -16.00
CA THR A 374 -8.40 25.37 -16.86
C THR A 374 -9.54 26.23 -16.35
N GLY A 375 -9.81 26.21 -15.04
CA GLY A 375 -10.84 27.07 -14.44
C GLY A 375 -10.58 28.57 -14.64
N THR A 376 -9.33 29.02 -14.53
CA THR A 376 -8.98 30.43 -14.81
C THR A 376 -9.12 30.80 -16.28
N LEU A 377 -8.84 29.87 -17.19
CA LEU A 377 -9.01 30.06 -18.64
C LEU A 377 -10.49 30.20 -18.99
N LEU A 378 -11.34 29.30 -18.50
CA LEU A 378 -12.80 29.37 -18.67
C LEU A 378 -13.38 30.66 -18.09
N LEU A 379 -12.91 31.08 -16.90
CA LEU A 379 -13.38 32.32 -16.28
C LEU A 379 -12.98 33.56 -17.10
N LYS A 380 -11.77 33.59 -17.66
CA LYS A 380 -11.35 34.67 -18.59
C LYS A 380 -12.23 34.69 -19.84
N HIS A 381 -12.53 33.53 -20.41
CA HIS A 381 -13.43 33.45 -21.56
C HIS A 381 -14.83 33.95 -21.24
N ALA A 382 -15.38 33.59 -20.08
CA ALA A 382 -16.70 34.03 -19.65
C ALA A 382 -16.76 35.54 -19.33
N CYS A 383 -15.72 36.10 -18.71
CA CYS A 383 -15.65 37.54 -18.42
C CYS A 383 -15.43 38.40 -19.67
N ASN A 384 -14.76 37.89 -20.69
CA ASN A 384 -14.60 38.57 -21.98
C ASN A 384 -15.92 38.65 -22.79
N MET A 385 -16.99 37.96 -22.35
CA MET A 385 -18.32 38.00 -22.96
C MET A 385 -19.27 39.04 -22.31
N LYS A 386 -18.77 39.87 -21.38
CA LYS A 386 -19.57 40.85 -20.62
C LYS A 386 -19.83 42.18 -21.33
N THR A 387 -19.65 42.30 -22.64
CA THR A 387 -20.19 43.47 -23.37
C THR A 387 -21.72 43.42 -23.49
N ASP A 388 -22.36 42.28 -23.17
CA ASP A 388 -23.81 42.15 -23.11
C ASP A 388 -24.21 41.81 -21.66
N ASN A 389 -25.04 42.66 -21.03
CA ASN A 389 -25.42 42.65 -19.60
C ASN A 389 -26.15 41.38 -19.10
N SER A 390 -26.16 40.27 -19.84
CA SER A 390 -26.86 39.02 -19.53
C SER A 390 -25.96 37.89 -19.00
N GLY A 391 -24.63 38.00 -19.10
CA GLY A 391 -23.69 36.90 -18.84
C GLY A 391 -23.39 36.56 -17.37
N THR A 392 -23.85 37.36 -16.40
CA THR A 392 -23.41 37.25 -15.00
C THR A 392 -24.13 36.15 -14.21
N ALA A 393 -25.33 35.71 -14.63
CA ALA A 393 -26.14 34.75 -13.88
C ALA A 393 -25.65 33.29 -14.01
N VAL A 394 -25.16 32.87 -15.18
CA VAL A 394 -24.80 31.46 -15.45
C VAL A 394 -23.51 31.03 -14.73
N LEU A 395 -22.61 31.97 -14.43
CA LEU A 395 -21.37 31.70 -13.69
C LEU A 395 -21.59 31.42 -12.19
N VAL A 396 -22.67 31.93 -11.60
CA VAL A 396 -22.98 31.74 -10.17
C VAL A 396 -23.47 30.32 -9.90
N GLU A 397 -24.14 29.68 -10.86
CA GLU A 397 -24.71 28.34 -10.69
C GLU A 397 -23.65 27.22 -10.80
N SER A 398 -22.59 27.43 -11.60
CA SER A 398 -21.47 26.47 -11.71
C SER A 398 -20.45 26.55 -10.56
N ALA A 399 -20.49 27.59 -9.73
CA ALA A 399 -19.66 27.71 -8.53
C ALA A 399 -20.11 26.76 -7.39
N GLY A 400 -21.35 26.28 -7.41
CA GLY A 400 -21.91 25.36 -6.42
C GLY A 400 -21.47 23.89 -6.57
N SER A 401 -20.94 23.50 -7.74
CA SER A 401 -20.61 22.09 -8.05
C SER A 401 -19.23 21.63 -7.55
N GLY A 402 -18.49 22.49 -6.82
CA GLY A 402 -17.13 22.17 -6.37
C GLY A 402 -16.10 22.09 -7.51
N ALA A 403 -16.49 22.44 -8.75
CA ALA A 403 -15.66 22.47 -9.95
C ALA A 403 -14.49 23.46 -9.85
N PHE A 404 -14.71 24.62 -9.22
CA PHE A 404 -13.71 25.68 -9.09
C PHE A 404 -13.05 25.64 -7.71
N GLY A 405 -11.73 25.48 -7.69
CA GLY A 405 -10.94 25.31 -6.48
C GLY A 405 -11.11 26.42 -5.45
N THR A 406 -10.71 26.10 -4.21
CA THR A 406 -10.79 26.91 -2.99
C THR A 406 -10.29 28.35 -3.10
N VAL A 407 -9.50 28.69 -4.12
CA VAL A 407 -8.99 30.05 -4.35
C VAL A 407 -10.10 31.04 -4.75
N VAL A 408 -11.10 30.60 -5.53
CA VAL A 408 -12.24 31.47 -5.91
C VAL A 408 -13.17 31.67 -4.71
N GLN A 409 -13.41 30.62 -3.92
CA GLN A 409 -14.16 30.72 -2.67
C GLN A 409 -13.48 31.62 -1.64
N ARG A 410 -12.15 31.56 -1.51
CA ARG A 410 -11.40 32.46 -0.62
C ARG A 410 -11.54 33.92 -1.05
N ARG A 411 -11.42 34.19 -2.35
CA ARG A 411 -11.54 35.56 -2.87
C ARG A 411 -12.95 36.13 -2.66
N GLN A 412 -13.99 35.32 -2.88
CA GLN A 412 -15.36 35.72 -2.58
C GLN A 412 -15.64 35.88 -1.08
N ALA A 413 -15.07 35.03 -0.23
CA ALA A 413 -15.18 35.17 1.22
C ALA A 413 -14.46 36.42 1.74
N ASP A 414 -13.28 36.73 1.18
CA ASP A 414 -12.52 37.94 1.51
C ASP A 414 -13.23 39.21 1.01
N GLU A 415 -13.88 39.17 -0.16
CA GLU A 415 -14.73 40.26 -0.68
C GLU A 415 -15.97 40.48 0.19
N LEU A 416 -16.67 39.43 0.61
CA LEU A 416 -17.81 39.54 1.53
C LEU A 416 -17.38 40.12 2.88
N ARG A 417 -16.22 39.70 3.40
CA ARG A 417 -15.66 40.23 4.65
C ARG A 417 -15.24 41.69 4.52
N ALA A 418 -14.70 42.08 3.38
CA ALA A 418 -14.36 43.48 3.08
C ALA A 418 -15.62 44.36 3.00
N SER A 419 -16.70 43.89 2.36
CA SER A 419 -17.97 44.64 2.31
C SER A 419 -18.65 44.82 3.67
N GLN A 420 -18.56 43.83 4.56
CA GLN A 420 -19.07 43.96 5.93
C GLN A 420 -18.28 44.99 6.75
N SER A 421 -16.97 45.09 6.54
CA SER A 421 -16.12 46.09 7.22
C SER A 421 -16.36 47.54 6.78
N GLN A 422 -16.91 47.76 5.59
CA GLN A 422 -17.27 49.10 5.10
C GLN A 422 -18.62 49.57 5.65
N GLY A 423 -19.59 48.67 5.88
CA GLY A 423 -20.88 49.02 6.46
C GLY A 423 -20.80 49.53 7.91
N ASP A 424 -19.89 48.97 8.71
CA ASP A 424 -19.67 49.37 10.11
C ASP A 424 -18.97 50.74 10.27
N ARG A 425 -18.37 51.28 9.20
CA ARG A 425 -17.75 52.62 9.23
C ARG A 425 -18.72 53.74 8.88
N THR A 426 -19.77 53.45 8.11
CA THR A 426 -20.79 54.44 7.75
C THR A 426 -21.85 54.62 8.83
N SER A 427 -22.11 53.60 9.66
CA SER A 427 -23.03 53.70 10.80
C SER A 427 -22.45 54.44 12.01
N ALA A 428 -21.15 54.77 12.00
CA ALA A 428 -20.49 55.51 13.09
C ALA A 428 -20.41 57.03 12.88
N ILE A 429 -20.94 57.58 11.77
CA ILE A 429 -20.84 59.01 11.44
C ILE A 429 -22.15 59.79 11.66
N ASP A 430 -23.30 59.12 11.83
CA ASP A 430 -24.61 59.79 12.02
C ASP A 430 -25.04 59.99 13.50
N PHE A 431 -24.08 60.00 14.42
CA PHE A 431 -24.32 60.47 15.80
C PHE A 431 -23.34 61.60 16.13
N TYR A 432 -23.62 62.81 15.64
CA TYR A 432 -23.35 64.08 16.35
C TYR A 432 -24.13 65.25 15.74
#